data_AF-A0A1I1SNS4-F1
#
_entry.id   AF-A0A1I1SNS4-F1
#
_cell.length_a   1.000
_cell.length_b   1.000
_cell.length_c   1.000
_cell.angle_alpha   90.00
_cell.angle_beta   90.00
_cell.angle_gamma   90.00
#
_symmetry.space_group_name_H-M   'P 1'
#
loop_
_entity.id
_entity.type
_entity.pdbx_description
1 polymer ?
#
loop_
_entity_poly.entity_id
_entity_poly.type
_entity_poly.pdbx_seq_one_letter_code
_entity_poly.pdbx_strand_id
1 'polypeptide(L)' 'MEEYNRKLLDNKNIISENIEQGKKAGVSKVSAVFAIDEKDEVKNKMVNELATWLIQDGYKVSLKQDELKILVIEWD' A
#
# COMPACT_ATOMS: atom_id res chain seq x y z
N MET A 1 18.62 -8.32 0.23
CA MET A 1 18.12 -7.70 -1.03
C MET A 1 17.03 -8.54 -1.66
N GLU A 2 17.26 -9.82 -1.95
CA GLU A 2 16.24 -10.70 -2.56
C GLU A 2 14.95 -10.84 -1.71
N GLU A 3 15.08 -11.06 -0.40
CA GLU A 3 13.90 -11.19 0.47
C GLU A 3 13.07 -9.90 0.55
N TYR A 4 13.73 -8.74 0.57
CA TYR A 4 13.06 -7.43 0.56
C TYR A 4 12.26 -7.25 -0.74
N ASN A 5 12.89 -7.51 -1.88
CA ASN A 5 12.24 -7.39 -3.19
C ASN A 5 11.06 -8.35 -3.33
N ARG A 6 11.20 -9.59 -2.82
CA ARG A 6 10.10 -10.55 -2.77
C ARG A 6 8.93 -10.03 -1.93
N LYS A 7 9.19 -9.57 -0.70
CA LYS A 7 8.14 -9.00 0.17
C LYS A 7 7.47 -7.77 -0.45
N LEU A 8 8.23 -6.90 -1.10
CA LEU A 8 7.68 -5.75 -1.81
C LEU A 8 6.74 -6.21 -2.93
N LEU A 9 7.15 -7.18 -3.75
CA LEU A 9 6.34 -7.75 -4.82
C LEU A 9 5.07 -8.42 -4.28
N ASP A 10 5.18 -9.21 -3.22
CA ASP A 10 4.03 -9.87 -2.58
C ASP A 10 3.00 -8.83 -2.10
N ASN A 11 3.44 -7.74 -1.48
CA ASN A 11 2.55 -6.66 -1.06
C ASN A 11 1.90 -5.94 -2.25
N LYS A 12 2.63 -5.71 -3.35
CA LYS A 12 2.05 -5.15 -4.58
C LYS A 12 0.93 -6.03 -5.13
N ASN A 13 1.16 -7.35 -5.19
CA ASN A 13 0.15 -8.30 -5.68
C ASN A 13 -1.11 -8.28 -4.81
N ILE A 14 -0.97 -8.34 -3.48
CA ILE A 14 -2.09 -8.28 -2.54
C ILE A 14 -2.87 -6.98 -2.70
N ILE A 15 -2.19 -5.84 -2.83
CA ILE A 15 -2.83 -4.54 -3.01
C ILE A 15 -3.59 -4.49 -4.33
N SER A 16 -2.97 -4.92 -5.44
CA SER A 16 -3.60 -4.97 -6.76
C SER A 16 -4.87 -5.82 -6.76
N GLU A 17 -4.82 -7.02 -6.16
CA GLU A 17 -5.98 -7.91 -6.04
C GLU A 17 -7.11 -7.23 -5.26
N ASN A 18 -6.81 -6.57 -4.14
CA ASN A 18 -7.82 -5.87 -3.36
C ASN A 18 -8.43 -4.67 -4.11
N ILE A 19 -7.63 -3.94 -4.89
CA ILE A 19 -8.13 -2.87 -5.76
C ILE A 19 -9.08 -3.45 -6.82
N GLU A 20 -8.72 -4.55 -7.48
CA GLU A 20 -9.58 -5.20 -8.46
C GLU A 20 -10.89 -5.69 -7.84
N GLN A 21 -10.84 -6.31 -6.66
CA GLN A 21 -12.04 -6.73 -5.95
C GLN A 21 -12.89 -5.54 -5.51
N GLY A 22 -12.25 -4.46 -5.05
CA GLY A 22 -12.94 -3.22 -4.71
C GLY A 22 -13.69 -2.63 -5.91
N LYS A 23 -13.03 -2.57 -7.08
CA LYS A 23 -13.66 -2.14 -8.34
C LYS A 23 -14.86 -3.01 -8.71
N LYS A 24 -14.72 -4.35 -8.63
CA LYS A 24 -15.81 -5.30 -8.89
C LYS A 24 -16.98 -5.17 -7.91
N ALA A 25 -16.68 -4.82 -6.66
CA ALA A 25 -17.68 -4.57 -5.62
C ALA A 25 -18.35 -3.19 -5.73
N GLY A 26 -17.91 -2.33 -6.65
CA GLY A 26 -18.47 -0.99 -6.84
C GLY A 26 -18.01 0.03 -5.79
N VAL A 27 -16.89 -0.20 -5.12
CA VAL A 27 -16.26 0.81 -4.25
C VAL A 27 -15.21 1.61 -5.02
N SER A 28 -14.96 2.84 -4.57
CA SER A 28 -13.98 3.77 -5.14
C SER A 28 -12.67 3.85 -4.35
N LYS A 29 -12.55 3.10 -3.26
CA LYS A 29 -11.36 3.14 -2.40
C LYS A 29 -11.16 1.87 -1.58
N VAL A 30 -9.89 1.58 -1.29
CA VAL A 30 -9.46 0.58 -0.30
C VAL A 30 -8.39 1.17 0.61
N SER A 31 -8.05 0.47 1.68
CA SER A 31 -6.96 0.88 2.58
C SER A 31 -6.12 -0.32 2.97
N ALA A 32 -4.80 -0.17 2.91
CA ALA A 32 -3.84 -1.12 3.47
C ALA A 32 -3.38 -0.62 4.84
N VAL A 33 -3.51 -1.47 5.85
CA VAL A 33 -3.15 -1.14 7.24
C VAL A 33 -1.87 -1.87 7.60
N PHE A 34 -0.88 -1.11 8.07
CA PHE A 34 0.44 -1.61 8.41
C PHE A 34 0.72 -1.41 9.90
N ALA A 35 0.89 -2.51 10.62
CA ALA A 35 1.41 -2.53 11.99
C ALA A 35 2.94 -2.60 11.94
N ILE A 36 3.59 -1.45 11.88
CA ILE A 36 5.04 -1.30 11.73
C ILE A 36 5.54 -0.34 12.81
N ASP A 37 6.63 -0.73 13.48
CA ASP A 37 7.34 0.16 14.40
C ASP A 37 7.92 1.36 13.62
N GLU A 38 7.76 2.57 14.13
CA GLU A 38 8.32 3.79 13.52
C GLU A 38 9.85 3.72 13.34
N LYS A 39 10.55 2.93 14.16
CA LYS A 39 12.00 2.73 14.09
C LYS A 39 12.43 1.68 13.05
N ASP A 40 11.49 0.91 12.49
CA ASP A 40 11.80 -0.09 11.46
C ASP A 40 11.95 0.59 10.08
N GLU A 41 13.14 1.16 9.85
CA GLU A 41 13.45 1.90 8.62
C GLU A 41 13.18 1.09 7.34
N VAL A 42 13.43 -0.22 7.37
CA VAL A 42 13.26 -1.10 6.20
C VAL A 42 11.80 -1.24 5.84
N LYS A 43 10.92 -1.52 6.81
CA LYS A 43 9.48 -1.62 6.54
C LYS A 43 8.86 -0.26 6.23
N ASN A 44 9.33 0.81 6.87
CA ASN A 44 8.89 2.17 6.57
C ASN A 44 9.26 2.59 5.15
N LYS A 45 10.46 2.24 4.68
CA LYS A 45 10.86 2.40 3.29
C LYS A 45 9.95 1.63 2.34
N MET A 46 9.59 0.39 2.67
CA MET A 46 8.68 -0.43 1.85
C MET A 46 7.30 0.22 1.69
N VAL A 47 6.71 0.76 2.77
CA VAL A 47 5.43 1.48 2.69
C VAL A 47 5.52 2.69 1.75
N ASN A 48 6.61 3.46 1.83
CA ASN A 48 6.83 4.59 0.94
C ASN A 48 7.00 4.17 -0.53
N GLU A 49 7.68 3.05 -0.80
CA GLU A 49 7.82 2.49 -2.15
C GLU A 49 6.48 2.00 -2.71
N LEU A 50 5.62 1.40 -1.88
CA LEU A 50 4.26 1.02 -2.27
C LEU A 50 3.41 2.24 -2.61
N ALA A 51 3.45 3.27 -1.76
CA ALA A 51 2.74 4.52 -2.00
C ALA A 51 3.21 5.18 -3.32
N THR A 52 4.51 5.24 -3.55
CA THR A 52 5.10 5.82 -4.76
C THR A 52 4.65 5.06 -6.01
N TRP A 53 4.69 3.72 -5.96
CA TRP A 53 4.24 2.89 -7.07
C TRP A 53 2.76 3.13 -7.41
N LEU A 54 1.89 3.20 -6.41
CA LEU A 54 0.46 3.46 -6.62
C LEU A 54 0.20 4.85 -7.22
N ILE A 55 0.94 5.87 -6.79
CA ILE A 55 0.84 7.21 -7.37
C ILE A 55 1.27 7.18 -8.85
N GLN A 56 2.34 6.45 -9.18
CA GLN A 56 2.79 6.28 -10.56
C GLN A 56 1.77 5.54 -11.44
N ASP A 57 0.99 4.64 -10.85
CA ASP A 57 -0.08 3.91 -11.53
C ASP A 57 -1.40 4.69 -11.62
N GLY A 58 -1.42 5.95 -11.17
CA GLY A 58 -2.54 6.88 -11.31
C GLY A 58 -3.55 6.86 -10.16
N TYR A 59 -3.28 6.13 -9.07
CA TYR A 59 -4.14 6.17 -7.88
C TYR A 59 -3.94 7.45 -7.08
N LYS A 60 -5.03 7.93 -6.47
CA LYS A 60 -4.94 8.94 -5.41
C LYS A 60 -4.61 8.23 -4.10
N VAL A 61 -3.47 8.58 -3.51
CA VAL A 61 -2.93 7.90 -2.34
C VAL A 61 -2.79 8.88 -1.18
N SER A 62 -3.21 8.47 0.02
CA SER A 62 -2.89 9.19 1.26
C SER A 62 -2.36 8.23 2.32
N LEU A 63 -1.29 8.63 3.01
CA LEU A 63 -0.73 7.90 4.13
C LEU A 63 -1.11 8.62 5.42
N LYS A 64 -1.86 7.95 6.29
CA LYS A 64 -2.18 8.42 7.64
C LYS A 64 -1.30 7.67 8.63
N GLN A 65 -0.70 8.40 9.56
CA GLN A 65 0.14 7.84 10.61
C GLN A 65 -0.44 8.20 11.97
N ASP A 66 -0.80 7.17 12.72
CA ASP A 66 -1.21 7.22 14.13
C ASP A 66 -0.53 6.01 14.83
N GLU A 67 -1.24 5.23 15.66
CA GLU A 67 -0.74 3.93 16.14
C GLU A 67 -0.38 2.93 15.00
N LEU A 68 -1.03 3.09 13.85
CA LEU A 68 -0.81 2.28 12.65
C LEU A 68 -0.58 3.20 11.44
N LYS A 69 0.13 2.68 10.45
CA LYS A 69 0.25 3.34 9.13
C LYS A 69 -0.86 2.84 8.23
N ILE A 70 -1.70 3.75 7.74
CA ILE A 70 -2.84 3.44 6.88
C ILE A 70 -2.62 4.10 5.54
N LEU A 71 -2.44 3.29 4.50
CA LEU A 71 -2.34 3.72 3.11
C LEU A 71 -3.71 3.62 2.46
N VAL A 72 -4.37 4.76 2.29
CA VAL A 72 -5.65 4.87 1.58
C VAL A 72 -5.37 5.01 0.09
N ILE A 73 -6.05 4.21 -0.72
CA ILE A 73 -5.88 4.10 -2.17
C ILE A 73 -7.24 4.32 -2.81
N GLU A 74 -7.37 5.37 -3.61
CA GLU A 74 -8.64 5.80 -4.22
C GLU A 74 -8.50 5.85 -5.75
N TRP A 75 -9.61 5.59 -6.43
CA TRP A 75 -9.78 5.70 -7.89
C TRP A 75 -11.15 6.30 -8.23
N ASP A 76 -11.26 6.85 -9.44
CA ASP A 76 -12.51 7.35 -10.02
C ASP A 76 -13.36 6.22 -10.61
#